data_AF-A0A015MUG3-F1
#
_entry.id   AF-A0A015MUG3-F1
#
_cell.length_a   1.000
_cell.length_b   1.000
_cell.length_c   1.000
_cell.angle_alpha   90.00
_cell.angle_beta   90.00
_cell.angle_gamma   90.00
#
_symmetry.space_group_name_H-M   'P 1'
#
loop_
_entity.id
_entity.type
_entity.pdbx_description
1 polymer ?
#
loop_
_entity_poly.entity_id
_entity_poly.type
_entity_poly.pdbx_seq_one_letter_code
_entity_poly.pdbx_strand_id
1 'polypeptide(L)'
;MKSEELINMTNSFTMLAKTVLKARPENVTQAKEFKESFMERINQFGNFQDGRYTQNQWNIYLIGLEAGKSGCFSIMGAIVTNFVNEVDVEAHRFWLRALSNASNAEQMILENIEGIQMQLDLFDEGVKFYSKCDTELSGLMSLIDNSGVRVFGKWFCQLRARFFSTMKLILAQLNFLSSRAPKLLDPDVVNINESLILLARMHDFVAHSFLDIDAESLAILESYQICCLVLAYAIQCLLIPSFQKEEYINPMLLPLIRLAHRDENDSILTGQYNDMNSRKNKVQYVLRARCVEVLRSIEKCRTSGTSNKTATQLSQFVLFILSVPINLPPFFFENKQGTHLKWSKVPALGWSQSGSRVSSTAVSDKEKVVIKLEGVVQLSKKLAKKHLKSIQFIIFGSKTDIFEFDEFEETLQGNFKFSDLALAYKGKNIKQKDTSEANYVATTIVPLINNYFATTALVQFPMDSDGTGFLNIHTRIVDDKNIVWTIGPDLIISSPSEYQNNQYI
;
A
#
# COMPACT_ATOMS: atom_id res chain seq x y z
N MET A 1 -7.51 41.02 4.24
CA MET A 1 -7.30 41.28 2.81
C MET A 1 -8.57 40.90 2.07
N LYS A 2 -9.10 41.76 1.20
CA LYS A 2 -10.26 41.41 0.37
C LYS A 2 -9.86 40.27 -0.57
N SER A 3 -10.73 39.29 -0.77
CA SER A 3 -10.36 38.04 -1.46
C SER A 3 -9.93 38.24 -2.91
N GLU A 4 -10.30 39.35 -3.54
CA GLU A 4 -9.96 39.69 -4.93
C GLU A 4 -8.50 40.12 -5.10
N GLU A 5 -7.92 40.86 -4.15
CA GLU A 5 -6.50 41.25 -4.19
C GLU A 5 -5.58 40.03 -4.11
N LEU A 6 -6.02 38.99 -3.38
CA LEU A 6 -5.29 37.74 -3.22
C LEU A 6 -5.18 36.94 -4.51
N ILE A 7 -6.20 36.97 -5.38
CA ILE A 7 -6.22 36.26 -6.66
C ILE A 7 -5.11 36.79 -7.58
N ASN A 8 -4.79 38.08 -7.49
CA ASN A 8 -3.72 38.70 -8.27
C ASN A 8 -2.31 38.39 -7.72
N MET A 9 -2.20 37.77 -6.54
CA MET A 9 -0.93 37.39 -5.92
C MET A 9 -0.69 35.88 -6.07
N THR A 10 -0.20 35.46 -7.24
CA THR A 10 -0.03 34.05 -7.63
C THR A 10 0.54 33.13 -6.54
N ASN A 11 1.67 33.51 -5.92
CA ASN A 11 2.32 32.69 -4.90
C ASN A 11 1.50 32.62 -3.60
N SER A 12 0.96 33.76 -3.16
CA SER A 12 0.15 33.86 -1.94
C SER A 12 -1.16 33.07 -2.08
N PHE A 13 -1.85 33.22 -3.22
CA PHE A 13 -3.05 32.47 -3.54
C PHE A 13 -2.78 30.97 -3.54
N THR A 14 -1.73 30.52 -4.24
CA THR A 14 -1.37 29.11 -4.33
C THR A 14 -1.08 28.50 -2.95
N MET A 15 -0.32 29.22 -2.10
CA MET A 15 -0.05 28.79 -0.73
C MET A 15 -1.31 28.71 0.13
N LEU A 16 -2.18 29.71 0.05
CA LEU A 16 -3.44 29.73 0.79
C LEU A 16 -4.40 28.64 0.33
N ALA A 17 -4.58 28.46 -0.98
CA ALA A 17 -5.41 27.41 -1.55
C ALA A 17 -4.97 26.03 -1.05
N LYS A 18 -3.66 25.74 -1.10
CA LYS A 18 -3.08 24.50 -0.57
C LYS A 18 -3.29 24.34 0.93
N THR A 19 -3.25 25.43 1.69
CA THR A 19 -3.46 25.40 3.14
C THR A 19 -4.93 25.14 3.49
N VAL A 20 -5.85 25.79 2.77
CA VAL A 20 -7.29 25.64 2.95
C VAL A 20 -7.75 24.21 2.64
N LEU A 21 -7.15 23.54 1.64
CA LEU A 21 -7.45 22.14 1.33
C LEU A 21 -7.16 21.18 2.51
N LYS A 22 -6.29 21.55 3.44
CA LYS A 22 -6.01 20.75 4.66
C LYS A 22 -7.10 20.92 5.72
N ALA A 23 -7.87 21.99 5.64
CA ALA A 23 -9.03 22.23 6.50
C ALA A 23 -10.24 21.51 5.89
N ARG A 24 -10.51 20.30 6.38
CA ARG A 24 -11.59 19.45 5.84
C ARG A 24 -12.98 19.90 6.34
N PRO A 25 -14.01 19.93 5.48
CA PRO A 25 -15.41 20.06 5.86
C PRO A 25 -15.90 18.83 6.66
N GLU A 26 -16.82 19.04 7.60
CA GLU A 26 -17.21 18.02 8.59
C GLU A 26 -18.26 17.04 8.08
N ASN A 27 -19.03 17.42 7.05
CA ASN A 27 -20.07 16.61 6.44
C ASN A 27 -20.15 16.78 4.91
N VAL A 28 -20.96 15.95 4.26
CA VAL A 28 -21.10 15.89 2.79
C VAL A 28 -21.65 17.22 2.22
N THR A 29 -22.64 17.83 2.88
CA THR A 29 -23.23 19.10 2.44
C THR A 29 -22.21 20.24 2.44
N GLN A 30 -21.47 20.40 3.55
CA GLN A 30 -20.36 21.36 3.65
C GLN A 30 -19.26 21.06 2.62
N ALA A 31 -19.01 19.78 2.32
CA ALA A 31 -18.03 19.40 1.30
C ALA A 31 -18.44 19.85 -0.11
N LYS A 32 -19.74 19.79 -0.43
CA LYS A 32 -20.28 20.26 -1.70
C LYS A 32 -20.20 21.79 -1.82
N GLU A 33 -20.67 22.52 -0.81
CA GLU A 33 -20.59 23.99 -0.77
C GLU A 33 -19.14 24.48 -0.83
N PHE A 34 -18.24 23.82 -0.09
CA PHE A 34 -16.81 24.09 -0.12
C PHE A 34 -16.24 23.88 -1.52
N LYS A 35 -16.56 22.76 -2.18
CA LYS A 35 -16.12 22.48 -3.56
C LYS A 35 -16.58 23.58 -4.51
N GLU A 36 -17.85 23.97 -4.47
CA GLU A 36 -18.42 24.98 -5.36
C GLU A 36 -17.71 26.33 -5.19
N SER A 37 -17.60 26.82 -3.95
CA SER A 37 -16.91 28.09 -3.67
C SER A 37 -15.41 28.04 -3.97
N PHE A 38 -14.75 26.91 -3.72
CA PHE A 38 -13.33 26.74 -4.02
C PHE A 38 -13.09 26.74 -5.52
N MET A 39 -13.89 26.01 -6.29
CA MET A 39 -13.75 25.93 -7.75
C MET A 39 -14.07 27.26 -8.43
N GLU A 40 -15.03 28.04 -7.92
CA GLU A 40 -15.28 29.40 -8.40
C GLU A 40 -14.02 30.28 -8.33
N ARG A 41 -13.32 30.25 -7.18
CA ARG A 41 -12.07 31.00 -7.00
C ARG A 41 -10.94 30.48 -7.87
N ILE A 42 -10.84 29.16 -8.06
CA ILE A 42 -9.86 28.56 -8.98
C ILE A 42 -10.13 29.00 -10.42
N ASN A 43 -11.40 29.04 -10.83
CA ASN A 43 -11.78 29.47 -12.17
C ASN A 43 -11.46 30.96 -12.42
N GLN A 44 -11.66 31.82 -11.41
CA GLN A 44 -11.22 33.22 -11.48
C GLN A 44 -9.69 33.32 -11.55
N PHE A 45 -8.97 32.58 -10.70
CA PHE A 45 -7.51 32.57 -10.67
C PHE A 45 -6.84 32.06 -11.96
N GLY A 46 -7.50 31.11 -12.64
CA GLY A 46 -7.02 30.54 -13.90
C GLY A 46 -7.54 31.21 -15.15
N ASN A 47 -8.41 32.23 -15.02
CA ASN A 47 -9.20 32.79 -16.11
C ASN A 47 -9.83 31.67 -16.98
N PHE A 48 -10.70 30.89 -16.36
CA PHE A 48 -11.34 29.73 -16.98
C PHE A 48 -12.38 30.17 -18.02
N GLN A 49 -12.11 29.87 -19.29
CA GLN A 49 -12.98 30.22 -20.43
C GLN A 49 -13.03 29.02 -21.38
N ASP A 50 -14.20 28.74 -21.96
CA ASP A 50 -14.43 27.66 -22.93
C ASP A 50 -13.90 26.27 -22.49
N GLY A 51 -14.02 25.99 -21.19
CA GLY A 51 -13.57 24.72 -20.61
C GLY A 51 -12.06 24.62 -20.37
N ARG A 52 -11.31 25.73 -20.46
CA ARG A 52 -9.84 25.76 -20.38
C ARG A 52 -9.31 26.85 -19.46
N TYR A 53 -8.17 26.58 -18.84
CA TYR A 53 -7.44 27.59 -18.05
C TYR A 53 -6.44 28.31 -18.93
N THR A 54 -6.51 29.65 -18.98
CA THR A 54 -5.58 30.47 -19.79
C THR A 54 -4.45 31.09 -18.98
N GLN A 55 -4.57 31.09 -17.65
CA GLN A 55 -3.58 31.62 -16.72
C GLN A 55 -3.29 30.63 -15.59
N ASN A 56 -2.10 30.73 -14.99
CA ASN A 56 -1.73 29.99 -13.78
C ASN A 56 -1.90 28.46 -13.83
N GLN A 57 -1.93 27.85 -15.03
CA GLN A 57 -2.20 26.42 -15.25
C GLN A 57 -1.35 25.50 -14.35
N TRP A 58 -0.03 25.75 -14.29
CA TRP A 58 0.87 24.97 -13.45
C TRP A 58 0.55 25.07 -11.96
N ASN A 59 0.19 26.26 -11.47
CA ASN A 59 -0.16 26.46 -10.07
C ASN A 59 -1.49 25.77 -9.74
N ILE A 60 -2.47 25.84 -10.65
CA ILE A 60 -3.77 25.15 -10.52
C ILE A 60 -3.57 23.64 -10.51
N TYR A 61 -2.72 23.12 -11.40
CA TYR A 61 -2.32 21.72 -11.39
C TYR A 61 -1.72 21.31 -10.04
N LEU A 62 -0.78 22.09 -9.49
CA LEU A 62 -0.20 21.83 -8.17
C LEU A 62 -1.22 21.90 -7.03
N ILE A 63 -2.24 22.75 -7.13
CA ILE A 63 -3.37 22.80 -6.19
C ILE A 63 -4.19 21.51 -6.30
N GLY A 64 -4.46 21.03 -7.51
CA GLY A 64 -5.13 19.74 -7.75
C GLY A 64 -4.38 18.55 -7.12
N LEU A 65 -3.04 18.52 -7.21
CA LEU A 65 -2.24 17.50 -6.54
C LEU A 65 -2.35 17.60 -5.01
N GLU A 66 -2.32 18.80 -4.44
CA GLU A 66 -2.50 19.00 -3.00
C GLU A 66 -3.91 18.60 -2.54
N ALA A 67 -4.93 18.78 -3.38
CA ALA A 67 -6.28 18.33 -3.10
C ALA A 67 -6.32 16.79 -2.95
N GLY A 68 -5.64 16.04 -3.82
CA GLY A 68 -5.47 14.59 -3.68
C GLY A 68 -4.74 14.17 -2.40
N LYS A 69 -3.66 14.88 -2.04
CA LYS A 69 -2.92 14.67 -0.78
C LYS A 69 -3.73 15.01 0.47
N SER A 70 -4.79 15.81 0.32
CA SER A 70 -5.68 16.22 1.41
C SER A 70 -6.99 15.45 1.45
N GLY A 71 -7.20 14.50 0.53
CA GLY A 71 -8.44 13.72 0.44
C GLY A 71 -9.62 14.46 -0.19
N CYS A 72 -9.39 15.61 -0.82
CA CYS A 72 -10.40 16.41 -1.55
C CYS A 72 -10.53 15.93 -3.00
N PHE A 73 -10.96 14.69 -3.19
CA PHE A 73 -10.98 14.02 -4.50
C PHE A 73 -11.90 14.67 -5.53
N SER A 74 -13.03 15.23 -5.10
CA SER A 74 -13.95 15.94 -6.00
C SER A 74 -13.34 17.22 -6.59
N ILE A 75 -12.44 17.88 -5.87
CA ILE A 75 -11.67 19.05 -6.35
C ILE A 75 -10.52 18.59 -7.25
N MET A 76 -9.77 17.57 -6.81
CA MET A 76 -8.70 16.97 -7.61
C MET A 76 -9.22 16.52 -8.97
N GLY A 77 -10.33 15.77 -9.01
CA GLY A 77 -10.93 15.26 -10.24
C GLY A 77 -11.39 16.37 -11.17
N ALA A 78 -12.01 17.43 -10.64
CA ALA A 78 -12.42 18.60 -11.43
C ALA A 78 -11.22 19.32 -12.07
N ILE A 79 -10.13 19.52 -11.33
CA ILE A 79 -8.92 20.18 -11.83
C ILE A 79 -8.19 19.30 -12.85
N VAL A 80 -7.90 18.05 -12.50
CA VAL A 80 -7.07 17.15 -13.31
C VAL A 80 -7.76 16.81 -14.64
N THR A 81 -9.08 16.60 -14.62
CA THR A 81 -9.83 16.24 -15.84
C THR A 81 -9.81 17.35 -16.89
N ASN A 82 -9.79 18.62 -16.47
CA ASN A 82 -9.65 19.75 -17.40
C ASN A 82 -8.32 19.70 -18.17
N PHE A 83 -7.23 19.29 -17.51
CA PHE A 83 -5.91 19.22 -18.13
C PHE A 83 -5.70 18.02 -19.06
N VAL A 84 -6.51 16.94 -18.96
CA VAL A 84 -6.32 15.71 -19.76
C VAL A 84 -6.33 16.00 -21.27
N ASN A 85 -7.19 16.92 -21.71
CA ASN A 85 -7.34 17.29 -23.12
C ASN A 85 -6.45 18.46 -23.54
N GLU A 86 -5.75 19.10 -22.60
CA GLU A 86 -4.88 20.25 -22.86
C GLU A 86 -3.41 19.86 -23.04
N VAL A 87 -3.02 18.65 -22.62
CA VAL A 87 -1.62 18.20 -22.70
C VAL A 87 -1.29 17.57 -24.06
N ASP A 88 -0.20 18.05 -24.65
CA ASP A 88 0.32 17.58 -25.95
C ASP A 88 1.21 16.33 -25.82
N VAL A 89 1.73 16.06 -24.62
CA VAL A 89 2.63 14.93 -24.37
C VAL A 89 1.84 13.74 -23.86
N GLU A 90 1.91 12.61 -24.58
CA GLU A 90 1.14 11.40 -24.23
C GLU A 90 1.47 10.86 -22.83
N ALA A 91 2.75 10.90 -22.42
CA ALA A 91 3.14 10.55 -21.06
C ALA A 91 2.41 11.41 -20.00
N HIS A 92 2.30 12.72 -20.21
CA HIS A 92 1.54 13.58 -19.29
C HIS A 92 0.04 13.24 -19.31
N ARG A 93 -0.51 12.84 -20.46
CA ARG A 93 -1.90 12.41 -20.60
C ARG A 93 -2.17 11.14 -19.80
N PHE A 94 -1.32 10.12 -19.91
CA PHE A 94 -1.39 8.90 -19.08
C PHE A 94 -1.36 9.24 -17.58
N TRP A 95 -0.46 10.14 -17.16
CA TRP A 95 -0.38 10.57 -15.77
C TRP A 95 -1.65 11.28 -15.29
N LEU A 96 -2.19 12.22 -16.07
CA LEU A 96 -3.42 12.94 -15.72
C LEU A 96 -4.64 12.01 -15.72
N ARG A 97 -4.74 11.07 -16.66
CA ARG A 97 -5.79 10.04 -16.66
C ARG A 97 -5.68 9.13 -15.44
N ALA A 98 -4.48 8.71 -15.05
CA ALA A 98 -4.27 7.95 -13.83
C ALA A 98 -4.79 8.71 -12.60
N LEU A 99 -4.42 9.98 -12.46
CA LEU A 99 -4.90 10.84 -11.37
C LEU A 99 -6.42 11.04 -11.40
N SER A 100 -7.01 11.28 -12.57
CA SER A 100 -8.47 11.41 -12.74
C SER A 100 -9.18 10.12 -12.30
N ASN A 101 -8.71 8.96 -12.76
CA ASN A 101 -9.25 7.66 -12.37
C ASN A 101 -9.15 7.42 -10.85
N ALA A 102 -8.01 7.71 -10.21
CA ALA A 102 -7.86 7.60 -8.76
C ALA A 102 -8.85 8.51 -8.02
N SER A 103 -9.03 9.75 -8.49
CA SER A 103 -9.98 10.69 -7.88
C SER A 103 -11.44 10.24 -8.02
N ASN A 104 -11.81 9.70 -9.18
CA ASN A 104 -13.15 9.17 -9.42
C ASN A 104 -13.45 7.97 -8.52
N ALA A 105 -12.48 7.05 -8.35
CA ALA A 105 -12.65 5.90 -7.47
C ALA A 105 -12.99 6.29 -6.03
N GLU A 106 -12.24 7.24 -5.45
CA GLU A 106 -12.45 7.70 -4.08
C GLU A 106 -13.72 8.51 -3.93
N GLN A 107 -13.98 9.45 -4.86
CA GLN A 107 -15.20 10.26 -4.82
C GLN A 107 -16.46 9.39 -4.84
N MET A 108 -16.45 8.34 -5.65
CA MET A 108 -17.61 7.47 -5.82
C MET A 108 -17.98 6.72 -4.54
N ILE A 109 -17.00 6.30 -3.75
CA ILE A 109 -17.25 5.65 -2.44
C ILE A 109 -17.70 6.68 -1.40
N LEU A 110 -17.06 7.84 -1.35
CA LEU A 110 -17.31 8.86 -0.33
C LEU A 110 -18.69 9.52 -0.44
N GLU A 111 -19.13 9.81 -1.67
CA GLU A 111 -20.43 10.45 -1.90
C GLU A 111 -21.61 9.51 -1.66
N ASN A 112 -21.37 8.18 -1.70
CA ASN A 112 -22.41 7.16 -1.59
C ASN A 112 -22.29 6.31 -0.32
N ILE A 113 -21.48 6.73 0.66
CA ILE A 113 -21.18 5.92 1.87
C ILE A 113 -22.44 5.51 2.65
N GLU A 114 -23.46 6.37 2.71
CA GLU A 114 -24.72 6.09 3.42
C GLU A 114 -25.57 5.01 2.73
N GLY A 115 -25.46 4.89 1.40
CA GLY A 115 -26.21 3.92 0.59
C GLY A 115 -25.42 2.66 0.24
N ILE A 116 -24.09 2.66 0.46
CA ILE A 116 -23.20 1.61 -0.06
C ILE A 116 -23.53 0.21 0.48
N GLN A 117 -24.08 0.12 1.69
CA GLN A 117 -24.49 -1.15 2.27
C GLN A 117 -25.60 -1.84 1.47
N MET A 118 -26.46 -1.05 0.80
CA MET A 118 -27.54 -1.54 -0.06
C MET A 118 -27.12 -1.68 -1.53
N GLN A 119 -26.01 -1.06 -1.92
CA GLN A 119 -25.50 -1.01 -3.30
C GLN A 119 -24.03 -1.41 -3.35
N LEU A 120 -23.74 -2.67 -3.04
CA LEU A 120 -22.37 -3.18 -2.99
C LEU A 120 -21.64 -3.14 -4.35
N ASP A 121 -22.37 -3.06 -5.47
CA ASP A 121 -21.82 -2.92 -6.81
C ASP A 121 -21.02 -1.61 -6.99
N LEU A 122 -21.23 -0.62 -6.10
CA LEU A 122 -20.42 0.59 -6.06
C LEU A 122 -18.93 0.28 -5.78
N PHE A 123 -18.63 -0.77 -5.01
CA PHE A 123 -17.23 -1.18 -4.83
C PHE A 123 -16.61 -1.66 -6.15
N ASP A 124 -17.37 -2.32 -7.03
CA ASP A 124 -16.84 -2.81 -8.31
C ASP A 124 -16.48 -1.66 -9.24
N GLU A 125 -17.28 -0.58 -9.23
CA GLU A 125 -16.94 0.63 -9.99
C GLU A 125 -15.68 1.31 -9.44
N GLY A 126 -15.54 1.42 -8.12
CA GLY A 126 -14.32 1.92 -7.48
C GLY A 126 -13.08 1.07 -7.85
N VAL A 127 -13.21 -0.25 -7.84
CA VAL A 127 -12.17 -1.19 -8.27
C VAL A 127 -11.82 -0.99 -9.74
N LYS A 128 -12.82 -0.87 -10.64
CA LYS A 128 -12.59 -0.62 -12.07
C LYS A 128 -11.80 0.67 -12.30
N PHE A 129 -12.10 1.74 -11.57
CA PHE A 129 -11.34 2.99 -11.68
C PHE A 129 -9.88 2.82 -11.22
N TYR A 130 -9.62 2.11 -10.13
CA TYR A 130 -8.25 1.83 -9.72
C TYR A 130 -7.49 0.90 -10.69
N SER A 131 -8.17 -0.08 -11.29
CA SER A 131 -7.58 -0.91 -12.36
C SER A 131 -7.25 -0.11 -13.62
N LYS A 132 -8.10 0.87 -13.97
CA LYS A 132 -7.77 1.85 -15.03
C LYS A 132 -6.57 2.70 -14.63
N CYS A 133 -6.51 3.19 -13.40
CA CYS A 133 -5.36 3.92 -12.89
C CYS A 133 -4.05 3.13 -13.04
N ASP A 134 -4.04 1.85 -12.64
CA ASP A 134 -2.89 0.95 -12.80
C ASP A 134 -2.48 0.75 -14.28
N THR A 135 -3.47 0.60 -15.16
CA THR A 135 -3.25 0.50 -16.60
C THR A 135 -2.62 1.77 -17.18
N GLU A 136 -3.13 2.95 -16.80
CA GLU A 136 -2.61 4.24 -17.26
C GLU A 136 -1.18 4.49 -16.74
N LEU A 137 -0.88 4.10 -15.50
CA LEU A 137 0.49 4.14 -14.97
C LEU A 137 1.42 3.16 -15.69
N SER A 138 0.91 2.00 -16.12
CA SER A 138 1.67 1.07 -16.94
C SER A 138 2.00 1.66 -18.32
N GLY A 139 1.03 2.32 -18.96
CA GLY A 139 1.24 3.05 -20.20
C GLY A 139 2.23 4.21 -20.06
N LEU A 140 2.19 4.94 -18.94
CA LEU A 140 3.19 5.94 -18.61
C LEU A 140 4.61 5.33 -18.52
N MET A 141 4.73 4.22 -17.81
CA MET A 141 6.02 3.55 -17.60
C MET A 141 6.60 3.00 -18.90
N SER A 142 5.76 2.46 -19.80
CA SER A 142 6.22 1.95 -21.10
C SER A 142 6.74 3.05 -22.03
N LEU A 143 6.26 4.28 -21.90
CA LEU A 143 6.73 5.42 -22.71
C LEU A 143 8.03 6.05 -22.19
N ILE A 144 8.31 5.94 -20.89
CA ILE A 144 9.43 6.65 -20.25
C ILE A 144 10.70 5.78 -20.11
N ASP A 145 10.65 4.49 -20.47
CA ASP A 145 11.81 3.54 -20.52
C ASP A 145 12.70 3.65 -19.26
N ASN A 146 12.08 3.51 -18.10
CA ASN A 146 12.77 3.59 -16.82
C ASN A 146 12.12 2.64 -15.82
N SER A 147 12.69 1.44 -15.69
CA SER A 147 12.43 0.50 -14.60
C SER A 147 12.39 1.23 -13.24
N GLY A 148 11.22 1.27 -12.60
CA GLY A 148 11.03 1.88 -11.28
C GLY A 148 10.29 3.23 -11.23
N VAL A 149 9.96 3.85 -12.36
CA VAL A 149 9.10 5.06 -12.36
C VAL A 149 7.71 4.69 -11.83
N ARG A 150 7.22 5.40 -10.81
CA ARG A 150 5.85 5.26 -10.28
C ARG A 150 5.42 3.84 -9.83
N VAL A 151 6.35 2.91 -9.58
CA VAL A 151 6.02 1.55 -9.09
C VAL A 151 5.20 1.61 -7.80
N PHE A 152 5.56 2.51 -6.88
CA PHE A 152 4.76 2.76 -5.68
C PHE A 152 3.31 3.11 -6.00
N GLY A 153 3.08 3.97 -7.00
CA GLY A 153 1.74 4.37 -7.42
C GLY A 153 0.92 3.18 -7.90
N LYS A 154 1.52 2.31 -8.72
CA LYS A 154 0.87 1.07 -9.18
C LYS A 154 0.50 0.15 -8.01
N TRP A 155 1.46 -0.14 -7.13
CA TRP A 155 1.20 -0.99 -5.96
C TRP A 155 0.14 -0.39 -5.03
N PHE A 156 0.13 0.94 -4.86
CA PHE A 156 -0.90 1.63 -4.11
C PHE A 156 -2.28 1.47 -4.77
N CYS A 157 -2.41 1.62 -6.09
CA CYS A 157 -3.67 1.39 -6.80
C CYS A 157 -4.17 -0.05 -6.64
N GLN A 158 -3.28 -1.03 -6.75
CA GLN A 158 -3.60 -2.45 -6.56
C GLN A 158 -4.05 -2.74 -5.12
N LEU A 159 -3.34 -2.21 -4.12
CA LEU A 159 -3.72 -2.29 -2.71
C LEU A 159 -5.10 -1.69 -2.47
N ARG A 160 -5.38 -0.52 -3.05
CA ARG A 160 -6.63 0.19 -2.83
C ARG A 160 -7.82 -0.48 -3.51
N ALA A 161 -7.65 -0.98 -4.73
CA ALA A 161 -8.63 -1.84 -5.39
C ALA A 161 -8.93 -3.07 -4.53
N ARG A 162 -7.89 -3.75 -4.04
CA ARG A 162 -8.06 -4.91 -3.17
C ARG A 162 -8.79 -4.57 -1.87
N PHE A 163 -8.47 -3.42 -1.27
CA PHE A 163 -9.17 -2.93 -0.09
C PHE A 163 -10.67 -2.78 -0.35
N PHE A 164 -11.08 -2.19 -1.49
CA PHE A 164 -12.50 -2.12 -1.86
C PHE A 164 -13.14 -3.49 -2.05
N SER A 165 -12.48 -4.41 -2.75
CA SER A 165 -12.97 -5.79 -2.92
C SER A 165 -13.14 -6.51 -1.58
N THR A 166 -12.18 -6.36 -0.66
CA THR A 166 -12.27 -6.95 0.68
C THR A 166 -13.39 -6.33 1.51
N MET A 167 -13.58 -5.01 1.48
CA MET A 167 -14.69 -4.37 2.20
C MET A 167 -16.06 -4.77 1.64
N LYS A 168 -16.17 -4.91 0.31
CA LYS A 168 -17.37 -5.46 -0.33
C LYS A 168 -17.67 -6.87 0.17
N LEU A 169 -16.67 -7.75 0.17
CA LEU A 169 -16.79 -9.14 0.61
C LEU A 169 -17.27 -9.21 2.06
N ILE A 170 -16.64 -8.42 2.95
CA ILE A 170 -17.02 -8.36 4.37
C ILE A 170 -18.48 -7.91 4.51
N LEU A 171 -18.87 -6.80 3.88
CA LEU A 171 -20.25 -6.30 4.00
C LEU A 171 -21.28 -7.29 3.42
N ALA A 172 -20.98 -7.94 2.28
CA ALA A 172 -21.84 -8.97 1.71
C ALA A 172 -22.06 -10.13 2.68
N GLN A 173 -20.98 -10.64 3.29
CA GLN A 173 -21.06 -11.72 4.25
C GLN A 173 -21.75 -11.31 5.55
N LEU A 174 -21.47 -10.12 6.08
CA LEU A 174 -22.15 -9.61 7.28
C LEU A 174 -23.65 -9.39 7.05
N ASN A 175 -24.05 -8.95 5.84
CA ASN A 175 -25.46 -8.87 5.46
C ASN A 175 -26.11 -10.27 5.44
N PHE A 176 -25.41 -11.28 4.92
CA PHE A 176 -25.89 -12.67 4.95
C PHE A 176 -26.00 -13.20 6.40
N LEU A 177 -24.97 -13.00 7.23
CA LEU A 177 -24.95 -13.41 8.64
C LEU A 177 -25.94 -12.63 9.51
N SER A 178 -26.37 -11.44 9.10
CA SER A 178 -27.45 -10.72 9.80
C SER A 178 -28.80 -11.44 9.67
N SER A 179 -28.96 -12.29 8.65
CA SER A 179 -30.17 -13.08 8.40
C SER A 179 -30.13 -14.50 9.00
N ARG A 180 -28.99 -14.94 9.56
CA ARG A 180 -28.78 -16.30 10.05
C ARG A 180 -27.87 -16.34 11.28
N ALA A 181 -28.17 -17.21 12.27
CA ALA A 181 -27.22 -17.48 13.34
C ALA A 181 -25.91 -18.09 12.77
N PRO A 182 -24.73 -17.48 13.00
CA PRO A 182 -23.45 -18.01 12.51
C PRO A 182 -23.22 -19.40 13.08
N LYS A 183 -22.78 -20.34 12.24
CA LYS A 183 -22.33 -21.66 12.71
C LYS A 183 -20.96 -21.51 13.37
N LEU A 184 -20.65 -22.41 14.30
CA LEU A 184 -19.30 -22.53 14.85
C LEU A 184 -18.32 -22.78 13.69
N LEU A 185 -17.28 -21.94 13.56
CA LEU A 185 -16.27 -22.03 12.49
C LEU A 185 -16.87 -21.98 11.07
N ASP A 186 -17.72 -20.99 10.80
CA ASP A 186 -18.18 -20.71 9.44
C ASP A 186 -16.97 -20.41 8.53
N PRO A 187 -16.71 -21.23 7.48
CA PRO A 187 -15.57 -21.03 6.58
C PRO A 187 -15.53 -19.62 5.97
N ASP A 188 -16.70 -19.03 5.75
CA ASP A 188 -16.81 -17.68 5.19
C ASP A 188 -16.22 -16.62 6.16
N VAL A 189 -16.48 -16.77 7.47
CA VAL A 189 -15.97 -15.89 8.53
C VAL A 189 -14.45 -16.03 8.68
N VAL A 190 -13.93 -17.26 8.56
CA VAL A 190 -12.48 -17.49 8.58
C VAL A 190 -11.83 -16.82 7.37
N ASN A 191 -12.42 -16.98 6.18
CA ASN A 191 -11.91 -16.41 4.94
C ASN A 191 -11.85 -14.87 4.96
N ILE A 192 -12.89 -14.17 5.45
CA ILE A 192 -12.79 -12.69 5.57
C ILE A 192 -11.75 -12.24 6.57
N ASN A 193 -11.58 -12.96 7.68
CA ASN A 193 -10.55 -12.64 8.66
C ASN A 193 -9.15 -12.81 8.06
N GLU A 194 -8.91 -13.91 7.34
CA GLU A 194 -7.66 -14.16 6.64
C GLU A 194 -7.40 -13.12 5.54
N SER A 195 -8.44 -12.75 4.78
CA SER A 195 -8.37 -11.68 3.76
C SER A 195 -7.94 -10.33 4.34
N LEU A 196 -8.46 -9.96 5.52
CA LEU A 196 -8.07 -8.73 6.21
C LEU A 196 -6.63 -8.78 6.73
N ILE A 197 -6.21 -9.91 7.29
CA ILE A 197 -4.83 -10.10 7.75
C ILE A 197 -3.86 -10.04 6.57
N LEU A 198 -4.19 -10.70 5.46
CA LEU A 198 -3.41 -10.67 4.23
C LEU A 198 -3.27 -9.23 3.72
N LEU A 199 -4.39 -8.50 3.62
CA LEU A 199 -4.38 -7.11 3.18
C LEU A 199 -3.54 -6.22 4.12
N ALA A 200 -3.59 -6.43 5.44
CA ALA A 200 -2.74 -5.73 6.39
C ALA A 200 -1.24 -6.00 6.14
N ARG A 201 -0.87 -7.25 5.86
CA ARG A 201 0.52 -7.64 5.51
C ARG A 201 0.98 -7.02 4.19
N MET A 202 0.09 -6.90 3.21
CA MET A 202 0.43 -6.24 1.93
C MET A 202 0.73 -4.75 2.10
N HIS A 203 -0.04 -4.05 2.96
CA HIS A 203 0.27 -2.65 3.28
C HIS A 203 1.61 -2.49 3.99
N ASP A 204 1.89 -3.39 4.94
CA ASP A 204 3.19 -3.46 5.64
C ASP A 204 4.35 -3.71 4.66
N PHE A 205 4.17 -4.65 3.73
CA PHE A 205 5.15 -4.93 2.69
C PHE A 205 5.45 -3.70 1.84
N VAL A 206 4.42 -3.01 1.33
CA VAL A 206 4.63 -1.80 0.52
C VAL A 206 5.31 -0.70 1.34
N ALA A 207 4.94 -0.52 2.61
CA ALA A 207 5.57 0.45 3.50
C ALA A 207 7.08 0.22 3.68
N HIS A 208 7.51 -1.04 3.74
CA HIS A 208 8.92 -1.41 3.90
C HIS A 208 9.67 -1.64 2.58
N SER A 209 8.99 -1.49 1.44
CA SER A 209 9.60 -1.71 0.12
C SER A 209 10.30 -0.47 -0.46
N PHE A 210 10.02 0.70 0.10
CA PHE A 210 10.55 1.97 -0.39
C PHE A 210 11.32 2.68 0.73
N LEU A 211 12.65 2.51 0.77
CA LEU A 211 13.50 3.11 1.80
C LEU A 211 13.38 4.65 1.89
N ASP A 212 13.09 5.27 0.73
CA ASP A 212 12.94 6.72 0.52
C ASP A 212 11.55 7.26 0.88
N ILE A 213 10.62 6.40 1.30
CA ILE A 213 9.25 6.80 1.62
C ILE A 213 9.26 7.91 2.69
N ASP A 214 8.46 8.95 2.46
CA ASP A 214 8.31 10.02 3.44
C ASP A 214 7.41 9.58 4.60
N ALA A 215 7.59 10.23 5.76
CA ALA A 215 6.88 9.85 6.98
C ALA A 215 5.35 9.98 6.87
N GLU A 216 4.85 10.88 6.04
CA GLU A 216 3.41 11.06 5.84
C GLU A 216 2.82 9.92 4.99
N SER A 217 3.50 9.54 3.91
CA SER A 217 3.14 8.36 3.11
C SER A 217 3.19 7.06 3.92
N LEU A 218 4.22 6.90 4.76
CA LEU A 218 4.33 5.76 5.66
C LEU A 218 3.15 5.71 6.64
N ALA A 219 2.82 6.85 7.26
CA ALA A 219 1.68 6.93 8.19
C ALA A 219 0.34 6.58 7.52
N ILE A 220 0.16 6.88 6.22
CA ILE A 220 -1.04 6.49 5.46
C ILE A 220 -1.12 4.96 5.32
N LEU A 221 -0.02 4.31 4.92
CA LEU A 221 0.02 2.85 4.78
C LEU A 221 -0.16 2.14 6.13
N GLU A 222 0.48 2.63 7.19
CA GLU A 222 0.25 2.13 8.56
C GLU A 222 -1.21 2.29 8.99
N SER A 223 -1.86 3.40 8.62
CA SER A 223 -3.28 3.62 8.90
C SER A 223 -4.17 2.57 8.21
N TYR A 224 -3.89 2.22 6.95
CA TYR A 224 -4.59 1.13 6.26
C TYR A 224 -4.40 -0.21 6.96
N GLN A 225 -3.14 -0.54 7.31
CA GLN A 225 -2.81 -1.75 8.04
C GLN A 225 -3.58 -1.83 9.37
N ILE A 226 -3.60 -0.75 10.15
CA ILE A 226 -4.34 -0.68 11.43
C ILE A 226 -5.84 -0.91 11.20
N CYS A 227 -6.45 -0.27 10.20
CA CYS A 227 -7.88 -0.48 9.90
C CYS A 227 -8.19 -1.94 9.63
N CYS A 228 -7.38 -2.60 8.79
CA CYS A 228 -7.54 -4.02 8.47
C CYS A 228 -7.38 -4.90 9.73
N LEU A 229 -6.38 -4.62 10.56
CA LEU A 229 -6.13 -5.37 11.80
C LEU A 229 -7.23 -5.18 12.84
N VAL A 230 -7.78 -3.96 12.98
CA VAL A 230 -8.89 -3.69 13.91
C VAL A 230 -10.16 -4.43 13.48
N LEU A 231 -10.47 -4.44 12.19
CA LEU A 231 -11.61 -5.19 11.66
C LEU A 231 -11.42 -6.71 11.80
N ALA A 232 -10.20 -7.22 11.56
CA ALA A 232 -9.87 -8.63 11.77
C ALA A 232 -10.04 -9.00 13.25
N TYR A 233 -9.52 -8.18 14.17
CA TYR A 233 -9.71 -8.36 15.60
C TYR A 233 -11.19 -8.32 15.99
N ALA A 234 -11.98 -7.41 15.41
CA ALA A 234 -13.42 -7.35 15.62
C ALA A 234 -14.11 -8.66 15.23
N ILE A 235 -13.80 -9.21 14.05
CA ILE A 235 -14.33 -10.50 13.60
C ILE A 235 -13.91 -11.63 14.55
N GLN A 236 -12.64 -11.66 14.97
CA GLN A 236 -12.14 -12.67 15.90
C GLN A 236 -12.86 -12.63 17.24
N CYS A 237 -13.03 -11.46 17.85
CA CYS A 237 -13.67 -11.32 19.15
C CYS A 237 -15.17 -11.57 19.10
N LEU A 238 -15.81 -11.21 18.00
CA LEU A 238 -17.27 -11.12 17.94
C LEU A 238 -17.93 -12.30 17.20
N LEU A 239 -17.24 -12.93 16.26
CA LEU A 239 -17.79 -14.04 15.45
C LEU A 239 -17.06 -15.38 15.63
N ILE A 240 -15.81 -15.38 16.11
CA ILE A 240 -15.04 -16.62 16.30
C ILE A 240 -15.10 -17.06 17.78
N PRO A 241 -15.66 -18.24 18.10
CA PRO A 241 -15.79 -18.71 19.48
C PRO A 241 -14.44 -18.88 20.19
N SER A 242 -14.37 -18.44 21.45
CA SER A 242 -13.17 -18.34 22.30
C SER A 242 -12.52 -19.67 22.71
N PHE A 243 -13.10 -20.83 22.40
CA PHE A 243 -12.64 -22.13 22.91
C PHE A 243 -11.40 -22.73 22.21
N GLN A 244 -10.81 -22.10 21.19
CA GLN A 244 -9.69 -22.71 20.43
C GLN A 244 -8.53 -21.79 19.99
N LYS A 245 -8.35 -20.57 20.52
CA LYS A 245 -7.18 -19.75 20.13
C LYS A 245 -6.41 -19.22 21.33
N GLU A 246 -5.09 -19.43 21.31
CA GLU A 246 -4.16 -18.42 21.83
C GLU A 246 -4.56 -17.10 21.15
N GLU A 247 -5.11 -16.13 21.90
CA GLU A 247 -5.45 -14.81 21.38
C GLU A 247 -4.17 -14.13 20.87
N TYR A 248 -3.84 -14.33 19.61
CA TYR A 248 -2.74 -13.62 18.97
C TYR A 248 -3.21 -12.20 18.66
N ILE A 249 -2.97 -11.30 19.60
CA ILE A 249 -3.14 -9.87 19.38
C ILE A 249 -1.92 -9.37 18.61
N ASN A 250 -2.14 -8.81 17.42
CA ASN A 250 -1.07 -8.18 16.67
C ASN A 250 -0.44 -7.05 17.52
N PRO A 251 0.89 -7.04 17.74
CA PRO A 251 1.55 -6.03 18.57
C PRO A 251 1.25 -4.57 18.19
N MET A 252 0.95 -4.29 16.92
CA MET A 252 0.56 -2.95 16.45
C MET A 252 -0.76 -2.45 17.06
N LEU A 253 -1.64 -3.35 17.49
CA LEU A 253 -2.90 -2.99 18.13
C LEU A 253 -2.73 -2.69 19.63
N LEU A 254 -1.65 -3.15 20.27
CA LEU A 254 -1.47 -3.00 21.72
C LEU A 254 -1.53 -1.54 22.21
N PRO A 255 -0.88 -0.55 21.54
CA PRO A 255 -1.02 0.84 21.95
C PRO A 255 -2.46 1.36 21.83
N LEU A 256 -3.19 0.96 20.78
CA LEU A 256 -4.56 1.38 20.53
C LEU A 256 -5.55 0.75 21.51
N ILE A 257 -5.37 -0.54 21.82
CA ILE A 257 -6.18 -1.24 22.84
C ILE A 257 -5.98 -0.60 24.22
N ARG A 258 -4.73 -0.26 24.58
CA ARG A 258 -4.44 0.47 25.82
C ARG A 258 -5.14 1.82 25.89
N LEU A 259 -5.25 2.53 24.76
CA LEU A 259 -6.01 3.79 24.68
C LEU A 259 -7.53 3.55 24.78
N ALA A 260 -8.03 2.46 24.20
CA ALA A 260 -9.44 2.10 24.28
C ALA A 260 -9.89 1.78 25.71
N HIS A 261 -8.99 1.23 26.54
CA HIS A 261 -9.22 0.92 27.96
C HIS A 261 -9.11 2.13 28.90
N ARG A 262 -8.63 3.29 28.46
CA ARG A 262 -8.59 4.50 29.29
C ARG A 262 -9.94 5.22 29.29
N ASP A 263 -10.35 5.70 30.46
CA ASP A 263 -11.58 6.50 30.63
C ASP A 263 -11.49 7.85 29.90
N GLU A 264 -12.60 8.27 29.28
CA GLU A 264 -12.72 9.54 28.53
C GLU A 264 -12.46 10.80 29.38
N ASN A 265 -12.49 10.66 30.72
CA ASN A 265 -12.25 11.75 31.68
C ASN A 265 -10.77 12.01 31.98
N ASP A 266 -9.85 11.24 31.39
CA ASP A 266 -8.43 11.38 31.65
C ASP A 266 -7.84 12.55 30.84
N SER A 267 -7.50 13.67 31.50
CA SER A 267 -7.03 14.94 30.89
C SER A 267 -5.83 14.84 29.94
N ILE A 268 -5.14 13.69 29.94
CA ILE A 268 -4.02 13.37 29.04
C ILE A 268 -4.55 12.97 27.65
N LEU A 269 -5.74 12.38 27.53
CA LEU A 269 -6.40 12.10 26.24
C LEU A 269 -6.75 13.40 25.53
N THR A 270 -7.24 14.42 26.21
CA THR A 270 -7.50 15.76 25.65
C THR A 270 -6.19 16.49 25.32
N GLY A 271 -5.14 16.36 26.14
CA GLY A 271 -3.80 16.89 25.85
C GLY A 271 -3.13 16.25 24.63
N GLN A 272 -3.15 14.92 24.51
CA GLN A 272 -2.64 14.18 23.35
C GLN A 272 -3.57 14.27 22.13
N TYR A 273 -4.89 14.40 22.31
CA TYR A 273 -5.84 14.79 21.26
C TYR A 273 -5.46 16.16 20.68
N ASN A 274 -5.20 17.15 21.55
CA ASN A 274 -4.85 18.50 21.14
C ASN A 274 -3.44 18.59 20.53
N ASP A 275 -2.49 17.79 21.01
CA ASP A 275 -1.14 17.72 20.46
C ASP A 275 -1.10 16.92 19.12
N MET A 276 -1.99 15.95 18.94
CA MET A 276 -2.21 15.29 17.63
C MET A 276 -2.97 16.16 16.62
N ASN A 277 -3.87 17.04 17.07
CA ASN A 277 -4.53 18.05 16.23
C ASN A 277 -3.55 19.09 15.67
N SER A 278 -2.34 19.21 16.22
CA SER A 278 -1.25 20.04 15.68
C SER A 278 -0.53 19.41 14.48
N ARG A 279 -0.76 18.11 14.19
CA ARG A 279 -0.06 17.39 13.13
C ARG A 279 -0.66 17.71 11.77
N LYS A 280 0.22 17.85 10.79
CA LYS A 280 -0.02 18.33 9.41
C LYS A 280 -1.08 17.56 8.60
N ASN A 281 -1.64 16.46 9.11
CA ASN A 281 -2.56 15.59 8.38
C ASN A 281 -3.71 15.07 9.28
N LYS A 282 -4.82 15.83 9.25
CA LYS A 282 -6.04 15.61 10.04
C LYS A 282 -6.72 14.25 9.75
N VAL A 283 -6.54 13.70 8.56
CA VAL A 283 -7.24 12.49 8.10
C VAL A 283 -6.78 11.23 8.84
N GLN A 284 -5.47 11.01 8.96
CA GLN A 284 -4.96 9.83 9.66
C GLN A 284 -5.31 9.85 11.13
N TYR A 285 -5.34 11.03 11.73
CA TYR A 285 -5.77 11.23 13.10
C TYR A 285 -7.23 10.82 13.29
N VAL A 286 -8.14 11.34 12.46
CA VAL A 286 -9.56 10.96 12.50
C VAL A 286 -9.70 9.45 12.33
N LEU A 287 -8.99 8.85 11.39
CA LEU A 287 -9.03 7.41 11.15
C LEU A 287 -8.55 6.60 12.37
N ARG A 288 -7.44 7.00 13.02
CA ARG A 288 -6.96 6.36 14.25
C ARG A 288 -7.95 6.52 15.41
N ALA A 289 -8.58 7.67 15.56
CA ALA A 289 -9.61 7.89 16.57
C ALA A 289 -10.82 6.96 16.36
N ARG A 290 -11.28 6.81 15.10
CA ARG A 290 -12.33 5.86 14.72
C ARG A 290 -11.95 4.41 15.08
N CYS A 291 -10.71 4.01 14.82
CA CYS A 291 -10.20 2.70 15.22
C CYS A 291 -10.26 2.47 16.75
N VAL A 292 -9.89 3.49 17.55
CA VAL A 292 -9.99 3.41 19.02
C VAL A 292 -11.44 3.30 19.48
N GLU A 293 -12.36 4.05 18.87
CA GLU A 293 -13.80 3.97 19.16
C GLU A 293 -14.39 2.58 18.85
N VAL A 294 -13.97 1.98 17.73
CA VAL A 294 -14.33 0.60 17.38
C VAL A 294 -13.81 -0.39 18.42
N LEU A 295 -12.52 -0.30 18.81
CA LEU A 295 -11.93 -1.15 19.84
C LEU A 295 -12.64 -1.01 21.19
N ARG A 296 -12.97 0.22 21.61
CA ARG A 296 -13.74 0.47 22.84
C ARG A 296 -15.11 -0.19 22.78
N SER A 297 -15.76 -0.16 21.62
CA SER A 297 -17.06 -0.81 21.41
C SER A 297 -16.96 -2.33 21.49
N ILE A 298 -15.89 -2.93 20.93
CA ILE A 298 -15.62 -4.37 21.01
C ILE A 298 -15.42 -4.81 22.47
N GLU A 299 -14.61 -4.09 23.24
CA GLU A 299 -14.35 -4.41 24.65
C GLU A 299 -15.63 -4.34 25.50
N LYS A 300 -16.48 -3.32 25.27
CA LYS A 300 -17.80 -3.23 25.91
C LYS A 300 -18.65 -4.44 25.59
N CYS A 301 -18.75 -4.84 24.32
CA CYS A 301 -19.50 -6.02 23.89
C CYS A 301 -18.99 -7.32 24.52
N ARG A 302 -17.67 -7.45 24.72
CA ARG A 302 -17.06 -8.61 25.38
C ARG A 302 -17.46 -8.71 26.85
N THR A 303 -17.53 -7.58 27.56
CA THR A 303 -17.92 -7.54 28.98
C THR A 303 -19.42 -7.72 29.23
N SER A 304 -20.28 -7.28 28.31
CA SER A 304 -21.74 -7.28 28.51
C SER A 304 -22.43 -8.60 28.14
N GLY A 305 -21.73 -9.55 27.53
CA GLY A 305 -22.30 -10.84 27.08
C GLY A 305 -23.21 -10.67 25.85
N THR A 306 -22.73 -11.11 24.68
CA THR A 306 -23.42 -11.29 23.39
C THR A 306 -24.72 -10.50 23.12
N SER A 307 -24.60 -9.49 22.25
CA SER A 307 -25.73 -8.86 21.57
C SER A 307 -26.18 -9.71 20.37
N ASN A 308 -27.49 -9.94 20.19
CA ASN A 308 -28.06 -10.58 18.98
C ASN A 308 -27.86 -9.76 17.68
N LYS A 309 -27.09 -8.66 17.70
CA LYS A 309 -26.85 -7.75 16.55
C LYS A 309 -25.38 -7.60 16.16
N THR A 310 -24.57 -8.61 16.43
CA THR A 310 -23.11 -8.58 16.20
C THR A 310 -22.72 -8.28 14.75
N ALA A 311 -23.40 -8.90 13.78
CA ALA A 311 -23.13 -8.69 12.36
C ALA A 311 -23.48 -7.26 11.92
N THR A 312 -24.62 -6.72 12.38
CA THR A 312 -25.01 -5.32 12.11
C THR A 312 -24.01 -4.33 12.68
N GLN A 313 -23.51 -4.58 13.89
CA GLN A 313 -22.50 -3.73 14.52
C GLN A 313 -21.16 -3.76 13.77
N LEU A 314 -20.73 -4.94 13.31
CA LEU A 314 -19.54 -5.07 12.46
C LEU A 314 -19.71 -4.31 11.13
N SER A 315 -20.88 -4.38 10.49
CA SER A 315 -21.15 -3.60 9.28
C SER A 315 -21.05 -2.10 9.54
N GLN A 316 -21.56 -1.64 10.69
CA GLN A 316 -21.42 -0.25 11.11
C GLN A 316 -19.96 0.14 11.31
N PHE A 317 -19.12 -0.73 11.90
CA PHE A 317 -17.68 -0.45 12.03
C PHE A 317 -16.99 -0.30 10.67
N VAL A 318 -17.31 -1.17 9.70
CA VAL A 318 -16.76 -1.08 8.34
C VAL A 318 -17.14 0.25 7.68
N LEU A 319 -18.42 0.61 7.70
CA LEU A 319 -18.91 1.88 7.14
C LEU A 319 -18.31 3.10 7.86
N PHE A 320 -18.15 3.01 9.16
CA PHE A 320 -17.58 4.06 9.98
C PHE A 320 -16.12 4.35 9.62
N ILE A 321 -15.33 3.31 9.40
CA ILE A 321 -13.94 3.44 8.93
C ILE A 321 -13.92 3.99 7.49
N LEU A 322 -14.79 3.47 6.61
CA LEU A 322 -14.88 3.90 5.20
C LEU A 322 -15.35 5.34 5.00
N SER A 323 -16.08 5.92 5.96
CA SER A 323 -16.54 7.31 5.90
C SER A 323 -15.40 8.35 5.92
N VAL A 324 -14.19 7.91 6.27
CA VAL A 324 -12.99 8.74 6.25
C VAL A 324 -12.28 8.56 4.89
N PRO A 325 -12.17 9.61 4.05
CA PRO A 325 -11.41 9.60 2.82
C PRO A 325 -9.97 9.37 3.18
N ILE A 326 -9.28 8.57 2.38
CA ILE A 326 -7.88 8.30 2.62
C ILE A 326 -7.08 9.02 1.56
N ASN A 327 -6.11 9.81 2.01
CA ASN A 327 -5.32 10.66 1.13
C ASN A 327 -4.48 9.82 0.16
N LEU A 328 -4.21 10.38 -1.02
CA LEU A 328 -3.11 9.87 -1.83
C LEU A 328 -1.79 10.16 -1.11
N PRO A 329 -0.92 9.15 -0.91
CA PRO A 329 0.37 9.37 -0.27
C PRO A 329 1.19 10.43 -1.02
N PRO A 330 1.86 11.38 -0.34
CA PRO A 330 2.76 12.31 -1.02
C PRO A 330 3.78 11.62 -1.94
N PHE A 331 4.27 10.44 -1.55
CA PHE A 331 5.18 9.60 -2.31
C PHE A 331 4.55 9.02 -3.59
N PHE A 332 3.21 8.93 -3.66
CA PHE A 332 2.50 8.62 -4.91
C PHE A 332 2.85 9.60 -6.02
N PHE A 333 3.08 10.87 -5.65
CA PHE A 333 3.40 11.96 -6.57
C PHE A 333 4.91 12.08 -6.88
N GLU A 334 5.77 11.29 -6.24
CA GLU A 334 7.20 11.23 -6.56
C GLU A 334 7.47 10.41 -7.84
N ASN A 335 8.38 10.90 -8.68
CA ASN A 335 8.65 10.31 -10.00
C ASN A 335 9.43 9.00 -9.93
N LYS A 336 10.42 8.90 -9.04
CA LYS A 336 11.33 7.76 -8.94
C LYS A 336 11.65 7.46 -7.48
N GLN A 337 11.79 6.18 -7.16
CA GLN A 337 12.60 5.75 -6.03
C GLN A 337 14.02 6.25 -6.28
N GLY A 338 14.65 6.89 -5.30
CA GLY A 338 16.03 7.37 -5.40
C GLY A 338 17.06 6.38 -4.85
N THR A 339 16.64 5.45 -3.99
CA THR A 339 17.51 4.41 -3.43
C THR A 339 17.29 3.08 -4.15
N HIS A 340 18.36 2.54 -4.74
CA HIS A 340 18.33 1.27 -5.45
C HIS A 340 19.40 0.32 -4.92
N LEU A 341 19.05 -0.96 -4.81
CA LEU A 341 20.00 -2.03 -4.54
C LEU A 341 20.33 -2.72 -5.86
N LYS A 342 21.61 -2.70 -6.25
CA LYS A 342 22.12 -3.42 -7.42
C LYS A 342 23.09 -4.48 -6.95
N TRP A 343 22.89 -5.72 -7.37
CA TRP A 343 23.77 -6.81 -7.00
C TRP A 343 23.85 -7.87 -8.11
N SER A 344 24.94 -8.63 -8.09
CA SER A 344 25.24 -9.69 -9.04
C SER A 344 25.59 -11.00 -8.32
N LYS A 345 25.36 -12.11 -9.03
CA LYS A 345 25.72 -13.47 -8.59
C LYS A 345 26.82 -14.04 -9.48
N VAL A 346 27.74 -14.77 -8.88
CA VAL A 346 28.72 -15.62 -9.57
C VAL A 346 28.60 -17.04 -9.00
N PRO A 347 28.40 -18.09 -9.83
CA PRO A 347 28.29 -18.05 -11.29
C PRO A 347 27.05 -17.31 -11.80
N ALA A 348 27.10 -16.80 -13.03
CA ALA A 348 25.96 -16.17 -13.70
C ALA A 348 24.94 -17.25 -14.07
N LEU A 349 24.17 -17.70 -13.08
CA LEU A 349 23.06 -18.63 -13.29
C LEU A 349 21.99 -17.90 -14.10
N GLY A 350 21.62 -18.47 -15.26
CA GLY A 350 20.58 -17.93 -16.13
C GLY A 350 19.30 -17.62 -15.34
N TRP A 351 18.66 -16.49 -15.67
CA TRP A 351 17.35 -16.16 -15.14
C TRP A 351 16.29 -16.85 -16.00
N SER A 352 15.36 -17.60 -15.40
CA SER A 352 14.08 -17.87 -16.07
C SER A 352 13.27 -16.59 -16.02
N GLN A 353 13.05 -15.98 -17.18
CA GLN A 353 11.84 -15.18 -17.36
C GLN A 353 10.74 -16.15 -17.74
N SER A 354 9.51 -15.90 -17.27
CA SER A 354 8.32 -16.58 -17.77
C SER A 354 8.38 -16.63 -19.31
N GLY A 355 8.60 -17.84 -19.83
CA GLY A 355 8.69 -18.13 -21.27
C GLY A 355 10.07 -18.13 -21.97
N SER A 356 11.18 -17.68 -21.38
CA SER A 356 12.50 -17.70 -22.07
C SER A 356 13.61 -18.32 -21.23
N ARG A 357 13.98 -19.57 -21.59
CA ARG A 357 15.08 -20.35 -21.00
C ARG A 357 16.42 -19.79 -21.48
N VAL A 358 17.07 -18.93 -20.70
CA VAL A 358 18.49 -18.60 -20.91
C VAL A 358 19.37 -19.68 -20.27
N SER A 359 20.42 -20.09 -20.98
CA SER A 359 21.40 -21.15 -20.69
C SER A 359 21.42 -21.69 -19.25
N SER A 360 20.95 -22.93 -19.07
CA SER A 360 21.06 -23.67 -17.82
C SER A 360 22.54 -23.97 -17.52
N THR A 361 22.97 -23.69 -16.29
CA THR A 361 24.28 -24.13 -15.80
C THR A 361 24.15 -25.59 -15.37
N ALA A 362 24.97 -26.49 -15.94
CA ALA A 362 24.99 -27.88 -15.52
C ALA A 362 25.56 -27.99 -14.10
N VAL A 363 24.75 -28.44 -13.15
CA VAL A 363 25.13 -28.72 -11.77
C VAL A 363 24.96 -30.23 -11.56
N SER A 364 25.81 -30.88 -10.76
CA SER A 364 25.60 -32.28 -10.40
C SER A 364 24.60 -32.37 -9.23
N ASP A 365 23.68 -33.35 -9.28
CA ASP A 365 22.54 -33.52 -8.35
C ASP A 365 22.93 -33.71 -6.86
N LYS A 366 24.23 -33.80 -6.55
CA LYS A 366 24.74 -33.99 -5.18
C LYS A 366 25.73 -32.92 -4.72
N GLU A 367 26.07 -31.95 -5.57
CA GLU A 367 27.02 -30.91 -5.24
C GLU A 367 26.33 -29.69 -4.64
N LYS A 368 26.97 -29.12 -3.61
CA LYS A 368 26.58 -27.81 -3.08
C LYS A 368 27.09 -26.75 -4.06
N VAL A 369 26.20 -25.88 -4.49
CA VAL A 369 26.53 -24.74 -5.35
C VAL A 369 27.06 -23.62 -4.47
N VAL A 370 28.23 -23.10 -4.82
CA VAL A 370 28.77 -21.89 -4.20
C VAL A 370 28.31 -20.69 -5.02
N ILE A 371 27.62 -19.76 -4.37
CA ILE A 371 27.15 -18.52 -4.99
C ILE A 371 27.84 -17.36 -4.28
N LYS A 372 28.67 -16.63 -5.01
CA LYS A 372 29.18 -15.35 -4.59
C LYS A 372 28.12 -14.28 -4.91
N LEU A 373 27.76 -13.50 -3.90
CA LEU A 373 26.82 -12.40 -4.00
C LEU A 373 27.56 -11.11 -3.69
N GLU A 374 27.56 -10.16 -4.61
CA GLU A 374 28.19 -8.85 -4.39
C GLU A 374 27.35 -7.74 -4.99
N GLY A 375 27.44 -6.54 -4.43
CA GLY A 375 26.61 -5.45 -4.88
C GLY A 375 26.84 -4.14 -4.16
N VAL A 376 26.07 -3.13 -4.59
CA VAL A 376 26.14 -1.76 -4.09
C VAL A 376 24.73 -1.24 -3.84
N VAL A 377 24.57 -0.51 -2.73
CA VAL A 377 23.38 0.29 -2.44
C VAL A 377 23.61 1.71 -2.95
N GLN A 378 22.87 2.10 -3.97
CA GLN A 378 22.87 3.47 -4.47
C GLN A 378 21.83 4.27 -3.68
N LEU A 379 22.29 5.07 -2.70
CA LEU A 379 21.41 5.88 -1.87
C LEU A 379 20.94 7.15 -2.59
N SER A 380 19.68 7.53 -2.34
CA SER A 380 19.13 8.80 -2.82
C SER A 380 19.82 10.00 -2.14
N LYS A 381 19.81 11.17 -2.80
CA LYS A 381 20.29 12.43 -2.19
C LYS A 381 19.58 12.75 -0.86
N LYS A 382 18.29 12.38 -0.74
CA LYS A 382 17.49 12.57 0.49
C LYS A 382 17.99 11.66 1.62
N LEU A 383 18.50 10.48 1.30
CA LEU A 383 18.96 9.47 2.26
C LEU A 383 20.47 9.34 2.40
N ALA A 384 21.26 10.23 1.79
CA ALA A 384 22.73 10.20 1.86
C ALA A 384 23.30 10.21 3.30
N LYS A 385 22.46 10.51 4.31
CA LYS A 385 22.82 10.51 5.74
C LYS A 385 22.29 9.30 6.53
N LYS A 386 21.44 8.44 5.98
CA LYS A 386 20.99 7.22 6.68
C LYS A 386 22.15 6.21 6.69
N HIS A 387 22.49 5.71 7.88
CA HIS A 387 23.46 4.63 8.01
C HIS A 387 22.75 3.30 7.82
N LEU A 388 23.20 2.53 6.83
CA LEU A 388 22.75 1.17 6.60
C LEU A 388 23.71 0.19 7.28
N LYS A 389 23.16 -0.82 7.94
CA LYS A 389 23.91 -1.75 8.78
C LYS A 389 24.36 -2.98 8.00
N SER A 390 23.43 -3.65 7.34
CA SER A 390 23.69 -4.94 6.69
C SER A 390 22.69 -5.26 5.59
N ILE A 391 23.09 -6.14 4.68
CA ILE A 391 22.19 -6.81 3.73
C ILE A 391 21.90 -8.21 4.24
N GLN A 392 20.65 -8.64 4.18
CA GLN A 392 20.23 -10.02 4.41
C GLN A 392 19.77 -10.61 3.09
N PHE A 393 20.32 -11.77 2.75
CA PHE A 393 19.87 -12.61 1.63
C PHE A 393 19.15 -13.83 2.17
N ILE A 394 17.99 -14.13 1.60
CA ILE A 394 17.24 -15.35 1.85
C ILE A 394 17.13 -16.09 0.53
N ILE A 395 17.73 -17.27 0.45
CA ILE A 395 17.90 -18.04 -0.77
C ILE A 395 17.03 -19.28 -0.67
N PHE A 396 16.01 -19.37 -1.49
CA PHE A 396 15.14 -20.53 -1.63
C PHE A 396 15.61 -21.38 -2.80
N GLY A 397 15.86 -22.66 -2.54
CA GLY A 397 15.90 -23.66 -3.58
C GLY A 397 14.52 -24.31 -3.72
N SER A 398 13.96 -24.28 -4.92
CA SER A 398 12.67 -24.89 -5.26
C SER A 398 12.72 -25.66 -6.58
N LYS A 399 11.79 -26.60 -6.76
CA LYS A 399 11.59 -27.31 -8.03
C LYS A 399 10.79 -26.48 -9.03
N THR A 400 9.99 -25.54 -8.54
CA THR A 400 9.18 -24.59 -9.31
C THR A 400 9.76 -23.19 -9.21
N ASP A 401 9.53 -22.35 -10.23
CA ASP A 401 9.86 -20.93 -10.14
C ASP A 401 8.87 -20.27 -9.18
N ILE A 402 9.37 -19.71 -8.08
CA ILE A 402 8.49 -19.07 -7.09
C ILE A 402 7.98 -17.74 -7.65
N PHE A 403 8.59 -17.14 -8.68
CA PHE A 403 8.09 -15.89 -9.27
C PHE A 403 7.00 -16.11 -10.33
N GLU A 404 6.87 -17.33 -10.88
CA GLU A 404 5.85 -17.68 -11.87
C GLU A 404 4.57 -18.08 -11.13
N PHE A 405 3.80 -17.07 -10.71
CA PHE A 405 2.54 -17.29 -9.99
C PHE A 405 1.33 -17.29 -10.94
N ASP A 406 0.51 -18.33 -10.86
CA ASP A 406 -0.76 -18.45 -11.61
C ASP A 406 -1.93 -17.67 -10.97
N GLU A 407 -1.85 -17.37 -9.66
CA GLU A 407 -2.95 -16.77 -8.91
C GLU A 407 -2.79 -15.26 -8.72
N PHE A 408 -3.53 -14.50 -9.52
CA PHE A 408 -3.55 -13.03 -9.48
C PHE A 408 -4.06 -12.48 -8.14
N GLU A 409 -4.84 -13.27 -7.40
CA GLU A 409 -5.51 -12.82 -6.18
C GLU A 409 -4.57 -12.64 -5.00
N GLU A 410 -3.31 -13.08 -5.02
CA GLU A 410 -2.38 -12.96 -3.88
C GLU A 410 -1.11 -12.16 -4.19
N THR A 411 -1.05 -11.49 -5.34
CA THR A 411 0.21 -10.92 -5.83
C THR A 411 0.14 -9.41 -6.03
N LEU A 412 1.20 -8.70 -5.62
CA LEU A 412 1.49 -7.34 -6.10
C LEU A 412 2.56 -7.48 -7.17
N GLN A 413 2.10 -7.69 -8.41
CA GLN A 413 2.94 -8.02 -9.56
C GLN A 413 3.87 -9.23 -9.36
N GLY A 414 3.55 -10.13 -8.44
CA GLY A 414 4.36 -11.31 -8.05
C GLY A 414 5.28 -11.06 -6.85
N ASN A 415 5.58 -9.81 -6.52
CA ASN A 415 6.63 -9.46 -5.56
C ASN A 415 6.23 -9.72 -4.11
N PHE A 416 4.97 -9.40 -3.76
CA PHE A 416 4.47 -9.56 -2.40
C PHE A 416 4.45 -11.02 -1.96
N LYS A 417 3.91 -11.95 -2.78
CA LYS A 417 3.78 -13.36 -2.40
C LYS A 417 5.15 -14.00 -2.14
N PHE A 418 6.12 -13.73 -3.01
CA PHE A 418 7.52 -14.12 -2.78
C PHE A 418 8.10 -13.54 -1.48
N SER A 419 7.86 -12.26 -1.23
CA SER A 419 8.34 -11.59 -0.03
C SER A 419 7.65 -12.09 1.24
N ASP A 420 6.35 -12.42 1.18
CA ASP A 420 5.60 -12.94 2.33
C ASP A 420 6.07 -14.34 2.70
N LEU A 421 6.31 -15.21 1.70
CA LEU A 421 6.99 -16.49 1.91
C LEU A 421 8.34 -16.28 2.61
N ALA A 422 9.12 -15.29 2.16
CA ALA A 422 10.38 -14.97 2.77
C ALA A 422 10.27 -14.39 4.18
N LEU A 423 9.21 -13.63 4.49
CA LEU A 423 8.98 -13.02 5.81
C LEU A 423 8.42 -14.04 6.81
N ALA A 424 7.62 -14.98 6.33
CA ALA A 424 7.13 -16.11 7.11
C ALA A 424 8.31 -16.98 7.60
N TYR A 425 9.39 -17.05 6.83
CA TYR A 425 10.62 -17.76 7.21
C TYR A 425 11.26 -17.18 8.48
N LYS A 426 10.86 -17.70 9.64
CA LYS A 426 11.48 -17.49 10.95
C LYS A 426 12.41 -18.67 11.22
N GLY A 427 13.68 -18.52 10.85
CA GLY A 427 14.72 -19.55 10.91
C GLY A 427 14.59 -20.51 12.12
N LYS A 428 13.91 -21.64 11.87
CA LYS A 428 13.64 -22.84 12.70
C LYS A 428 12.20 -23.14 13.16
N ASN A 429 11.16 -22.33 12.92
CA ASN A 429 9.79 -22.69 13.34
C ASN A 429 8.70 -22.31 12.31
N ILE A 430 8.60 -23.06 11.23
CA ILE A 430 7.38 -23.15 10.42
C ILE A 430 6.95 -24.63 10.38
N LYS A 431 5.66 -24.89 10.58
CA LYS A 431 5.08 -26.21 10.30
C LYS A 431 5.19 -26.43 8.80
N GLN A 432 5.76 -27.56 8.39
CA GLN A 432 6.10 -27.98 7.02
C GLN A 432 4.99 -27.84 5.94
N LYS A 433 3.76 -27.45 6.31
CA LYS A 433 2.64 -27.18 5.40
C LYS A 433 2.72 -25.83 4.66
N ASP A 434 3.39 -24.81 5.21
CA ASP A 434 3.39 -23.47 4.61
C ASP A 434 4.58 -23.21 3.66
N THR A 435 5.49 -24.17 3.51
CA THR A 435 6.67 -24.07 2.62
C THR A 435 6.79 -25.29 1.69
N SER A 436 5.68 -25.84 1.23
CA SER A 436 5.68 -27.00 0.31
C SER A 436 6.44 -26.74 -1.00
N GLU A 437 6.66 -25.46 -1.34
CA GLU A 437 7.31 -25.03 -2.58
C GLU A 437 8.85 -24.97 -2.48
N ALA A 438 9.41 -24.78 -1.28
CA ALA A 438 10.85 -24.64 -1.06
C ALA A 438 11.46 -25.90 -0.43
N ASN A 439 12.37 -26.54 -1.17
CA ASN A 439 13.09 -27.73 -0.72
C ASN A 439 14.30 -27.38 0.17
N TYR A 440 14.87 -26.19 -0.03
CA TYR A 440 16.05 -25.73 0.68
C TYR A 440 15.92 -24.23 0.96
N VAL A 441 16.37 -23.79 2.14
CA VAL A 441 16.48 -22.36 2.47
C VAL A 441 17.81 -22.08 3.13
N ALA A 442 18.56 -21.10 2.62
CA ALA A 442 19.73 -20.53 3.24
C ALA A 442 19.52 -19.05 3.55
N THR A 443 20.09 -18.58 4.65
CA THR A 443 20.12 -17.15 5.00
C THR A 443 21.54 -16.72 5.26
N THR A 444 21.96 -15.61 4.64
CA THR A 444 23.24 -14.99 4.91
C THR A 444 23.06 -13.50 5.19
N ILE A 445 23.79 -12.98 6.18
CA ILE A 445 23.76 -11.58 6.57
C ILE A 445 25.17 -11.04 6.39
N VAL A 446 25.30 -9.96 5.64
CA VAL A 446 26.58 -9.34 5.30
C VAL A 446 26.58 -7.87 5.74
N PRO A 447 27.61 -7.39 6.46
CA PRO A 447 27.72 -5.99 6.83
C PRO A 447 27.90 -5.13 5.58
N LEU A 448 27.31 -3.93 5.59
CA LEU A 448 27.50 -2.96 4.51
C LEU A 448 28.72 -2.08 4.83
N ILE A 449 29.68 -2.01 3.92
CA ILE A 449 30.89 -1.18 4.07
C ILE A 449 30.93 -0.21 2.90
N ASN A 450 30.81 1.08 3.17
CA ASN A 450 30.78 2.13 2.13
C ASN A 450 29.75 1.86 1.02
N ASN A 451 28.54 1.42 1.42
CA ASN A 451 27.46 1.00 0.53
C ASN A 451 27.76 -0.23 -0.35
N TYR A 452 28.90 -0.89 -0.18
CA TYR A 452 29.25 -2.14 -0.84
C TYR A 452 29.08 -3.33 0.10
N PHE A 453 28.82 -4.50 -0.48
CA PHE A 453 28.84 -5.77 0.24
C PHE A 453 29.31 -6.89 -0.69
N ALA A 454 29.90 -7.92 -0.08
CA ALA A 454 30.23 -9.17 -0.75
C ALA A 454 30.12 -10.32 0.24
N THR A 455 29.52 -11.43 -0.18
CA THR A 455 29.40 -12.65 0.62
C THR A 455 29.40 -13.88 -0.28
N THR A 456 29.61 -15.04 0.33
CA THR A 456 29.53 -16.32 -0.34
C THR A 456 28.53 -17.19 0.40
N ALA A 457 27.53 -17.67 -0.34
CA ALA A 457 26.52 -18.58 0.16
C ALA A 457 26.74 -19.98 -0.42
N LEU A 458 26.62 -20.98 0.44
CA LEU A 458 26.63 -22.38 0.04
C LEU A 458 25.17 -22.87 -0.03
N VAL A 459 24.75 -23.31 -1.20
CA VAL A 459 23.35 -23.60 -1.49
C VAL A 459 23.23 -25.03 -2.01
N GLN A 460 22.26 -25.77 -1.48
CA GLN A 460 21.91 -27.06 -2.06
C GLN A 460 20.93 -26.82 -3.22
N PHE A 461 21.31 -27.23 -4.43
CA PHE A 461 20.45 -27.05 -5.61
C PHE A 461 19.39 -28.15 -5.62
N PRO A 462 18.09 -27.81 -5.60
CA PRO A 462 17.05 -28.82 -5.70
C PRO A 462 16.80 -29.14 -7.16
N MET A 463 17.09 -30.37 -7.57
CA MET A 463 16.71 -30.84 -8.90
C MET A 463 15.33 -31.51 -8.84
N ASP A 464 14.54 -31.25 -9.87
CA ASP A 464 13.35 -32.04 -10.15
C ASP A 464 13.67 -33.30 -10.98
N SER A 465 12.69 -34.18 -11.18
CA SER A 465 12.83 -35.37 -12.02
C SER A 465 13.35 -35.08 -13.43
N ASP A 466 13.06 -33.88 -13.91
CA ASP A 466 13.40 -33.42 -15.26
C ASP A 466 14.76 -32.70 -15.32
N GLY A 467 15.50 -32.69 -14.20
CA GLY A 467 16.82 -32.07 -14.08
C GLY A 467 16.81 -30.54 -13.97
N THR A 468 15.64 -29.93 -13.78
CA THR A 468 15.48 -28.47 -13.60
C THR A 468 15.29 -28.11 -12.12
N GLY A 469 15.80 -26.95 -11.73
CA GLY A 469 15.67 -26.41 -10.39
C GLY A 469 15.82 -24.90 -10.39
N PHE A 470 15.27 -24.25 -9.37
CA PHE A 470 15.25 -22.79 -9.26
C PHE A 470 15.91 -22.35 -7.96
N LEU A 471 16.66 -21.25 -8.05
CA LEU A 471 17.20 -20.53 -6.90
C LEU A 471 16.61 -19.13 -6.86
N ASN A 472 15.71 -18.90 -5.92
CA ASN A 472 15.01 -17.64 -5.72
C ASN A 472 15.68 -16.87 -4.57
N ILE A 473 16.16 -15.67 -4.84
CA ILE A 473 16.95 -14.88 -3.88
C ILE A 473 16.17 -13.63 -3.49
N HIS A 474 15.72 -13.59 -2.24
CA HIS A 474 15.09 -12.42 -1.65
C HIS A 474 16.11 -11.57 -0.91
N THR A 475 16.04 -10.26 -1.11
CA THR A 475 17.03 -9.34 -0.52
C THR A 475 16.37 -8.33 0.43
N ARG A 476 17.04 -8.08 1.55
CA ARG A 476 16.61 -7.11 2.56
C ARG A 476 17.77 -6.23 3.00
N ILE A 477 17.46 -4.98 3.31
CA ILE A 477 18.38 -4.04 3.92
C ILE A 477 17.97 -3.85 5.38
N VAL A 478 18.93 -3.90 6.30
CA VAL A 478 18.72 -3.56 7.70
C VAL A 478 19.40 -2.23 7.96
N ASP A 479 18.65 -1.26 8.49
CA ASP A 479 19.20 0.04 8.87
C ASP A 479 19.82 0.02 10.28
N ASP A 480 20.38 1.16 10.68
CA ASP A 480 20.96 1.38 12.01
C ASP A 480 19.97 1.23 13.17
N LYS A 481 18.67 1.42 12.93
CA LYS A 481 17.58 1.21 13.88
C LYS A 481 17.07 -0.23 13.92
N ASN A 482 17.71 -1.13 13.15
CA ASN A 482 17.28 -2.51 12.95
C ASN A 482 15.90 -2.63 12.28
N ILE A 483 15.46 -1.61 11.54
CA ILE A 483 14.28 -1.73 10.68
C ILE A 483 14.70 -2.52 9.45
N VAL A 484 13.87 -3.50 9.10
CA VAL A 484 14.07 -4.37 7.95
C VAL A 484 13.30 -3.79 6.78
N TRP A 485 14.03 -3.51 5.70
CA TRP A 485 13.51 -2.96 4.46
C TRP A 485 13.58 -4.03 3.38
N THR A 486 12.45 -4.32 2.77
CA THR A 486 12.34 -5.31 1.71
C THR A 486 12.68 -4.63 0.39
N ILE A 487 13.94 -4.69 -0.03
CA ILE A 487 14.40 -3.98 -1.22
C ILE A 487 15.40 -4.83 -1.98
N GLY A 488 15.22 -4.92 -3.29
CA GLY A 488 16.12 -5.68 -4.14
C GLY A 488 15.65 -5.75 -5.60
N PRO A 489 16.50 -6.28 -6.50
CA PRO A 489 16.18 -6.49 -7.90
C PRO A 489 15.05 -7.51 -8.09
N ASP A 490 14.82 -8.40 -7.12
CA ASP A 490 13.64 -9.26 -7.04
C ASP A 490 12.32 -8.47 -6.98
N LEU A 491 12.40 -7.17 -6.65
CA LEU A 491 11.26 -6.28 -6.67
C LEU A 491 11.12 -5.45 -7.97
N ILE A 492 12.10 -5.53 -8.89
CA ILE A 492 12.13 -4.73 -10.12
C ILE A 492 11.63 -5.59 -11.28
N ILE A 493 10.35 -5.45 -11.61
CA ILE A 493 9.80 -5.98 -12.86
C ILE A 493 10.20 -5.00 -13.96
N SER A 494 11.22 -5.36 -14.72
CA SER A 494 11.51 -4.67 -15.97
C SER A 494 10.68 -5.31 -17.07
N SER A 495 10.34 -4.52 -18.10
CA SER A 495 9.94 -5.08 -19.38
C SER A 495 10.97 -6.14 -19.83
N PRO A 496 10.56 -7.28 -20.42
CA PRO A 496 11.47 -8.30 -20.94
C PRO A 496 12.59 -7.74 -21.84
N SER A 497 12.37 -6.58 -22.47
CA SER A 497 13.32 -5.92 -23.38
C SER A 497 14.48 -5.17 -22.68
N GLU A 498 14.28 -4.63 -21.47
CA GLU A 498 15.29 -3.77 -20.80
C GLU A 498 16.45 -4.58 -20.17
N TYR A 499 16.24 -5.86 -19.83
CA TYR A 499 17.29 -6.70 -19.24
C TYR A 499 18.37 -7.13 -20.24
N GLN A 500 18.14 -6.99 -21.55
CA GLN A 500 19.18 -7.20 -22.56
C GLN A 500 20.22 -6.05 -22.58
N ASN A 501 19.83 -4.84 -22.17
CA ASN A 501 20.69 -3.65 -22.25
C ASN A 501 21.39 -3.27 -20.93
N ASN A 502 21.01 -3.88 -19.80
CA ASN A 502 21.72 -3.69 -18.53
C ASN A 502 22.90 -4.66 -18.32
N GLN A 503 23.36 -5.30 -19.38
CA GLN A 503 24.65 -5.99 -19.44
C GLN A 503 25.77 -4.95 -19.57
N TYR A 504 26.38 -4.55 -18.45
CA TYR A 504 27.68 -3.91 -18.48
C TYR A 504 28.73 -4.85 -17.89
N ILE A 505 29.57 -5.33 -18.83
CA ILE A 505 30.97 -5.83 -18.77
C ILE A 505 31.48 -6.33 -17.42
#